data_AF-J9FTH6-F1
#
_entry.id   AF-J9FTH6-F1
#
_cell.length_a   1.000
_cell.length_b   1.000
_cell.length_c   1.000
_cell.angle_alpha   90.00
_cell.angle_beta   90.00
_cell.angle_gamma   90.00
#
_symmetry.space_group_name_H-M   'P 1'
#
loop_
_entity.id
_entity.type
_entity.pdbx_description
1 polymer ?
#
loop_
_entity_poly.entity_id
_entity_poly.type
_entity_poly.pdbx_seq_one_letter_code
_entity_poly.pdbx_strand_id
1 'polypeptide(L)'
;AVCADHVHLCLSIPPSEKVSDVVGYIKGKSALMIHDKYPESVNGWSKAFWARGYYVATVGNITEDAVKEYIQQQKEESKREDTRR
;
A
#
# COMPACT_ATOMS: atom_id res chain seq x y z
N ALA A 1 6.54 -6.98 -10.23
CA ALA A 1 6.59 -7.70 -11.52
C ALA A 1 5.54 -7.14 -12.46
N VAL A 2 5.80 -7.07 -13.76
CA VAL A 2 4.84 -6.62 -14.78
C VAL A 2 4.58 -7.77 -15.73
N CYS A 3 3.30 -8.13 -15.90
CA CYS A 3 2.82 -9.14 -16.83
C CYS A 3 2.02 -8.45 -17.94
N ALA A 4 1.65 -9.20 -18.98
CA ALA A 4 0.91 -8.63 -20.12
C ALA A 4 -0.46 -8.05 -19.74
N ASP A 5 -1.08 -8.59 -18.69
CA ASP A 5 -2.46 -8.29 -18.26
C ASP A 5 -2.60 -7.84 -16.80
N HIS A 6 -1.51 -7.89 -16.01
CA HIS A 6 -1.53 -7.47 -14.60
C HIS A 6 -0.15 -7.05 -14.07
N VAL A 7 -0.14 -6.36 -12.93
CA VAL A 7 1.08 -5.89 -12.26
C VAL A 7 1.06 -6.30 -10.79
N HIS A 8 2.21 -6.79 -10.31
CA HIS A 8 2.48 -7.08 -8.90
C HIS A 8 3.38 -6.01 -8.30
N LEU A 9 2.96 -5.39 -7.20
CA LEU A 9 3.71 -4.38 -6.46
C LEU A 9 3.95 -4.85 -5.03
N CYS A 10 5.18 -4.70 -4.53
CA CYS A 10 5.50 -4.85 -3.11
C CYS A 10 5.68 -3.45 -2.54
N LEU A 11 4.79 -3.03 -1.64
CA LEU A 11 4.72 -1.66 -1.13
C LEU A 11 4.89 -1.65 0.40
N SER A 12 5.63 -0.66 0.91
CA SER A 12 5.60 -0.30 2.33
C SER A 12 4.66 0.89 2.48
N ILE A 13 3.53 0.69 3.16
CA ILE A 13 2.49 1.71 3.35
C ILE A 13 2.47 2.12 4.82
N PRO A 14 2.54 3.43 5.16
CA PRO A 14 2.39 3.88 6.53
C PRO A 14 1.06 3.40 7.13
N PRO A 15 1.02 2.98 8.40
CA PRO A 15 -0.20 2.44 9.01
C PRO A 15 -1.34 3.47 9.13
N SER A 16 -1.03 4.77 9.03
CA SER A 16 -2.01 5.85 8.99
C SER A 16 -2.75 5.97 7.66
N GLU A 17 -2.24 5.35 6.59
CA GLU A 17 -2.79 5.43 5.24
C GLU A 17 -3.69 4.24 4.94
N LYS A 18 -4.78 4.49 4.21
CA LYS A 18 -5.67 3.41 3.77
C LYS A 18 -5.10 2.78 2.51
N VAL A 19 -4.95 1.46 2.54
CA VAL A 19 -4.51 0.66 1.37
C VAL A 19 -5.36 0.95 0.13
N SER A 20 -6.68 1.13 0.30
CA SER A 20 -7.59 1.45 -0.79
C SER A 20 -7.25 2.76 -1.49
N ASP A 21 -6.82 3.76 -0.73
CA ASP A 21 -6.55 5.11 -1.23
C ASP A 21 -5.22 5.12 -1.97
N VAL A 22 -4.21 4.42 -1.43
CA VAL A 22 -2.91 4.20 -2.10
C VAL A 22 -3.10 3.47 -3.43
N VAL A 23 -3.84 2.36 -3.45
CA VAL A 23 -4.09 1.58 -4.68
C VAL A 23 -4.91 2.39 -5.68
N GLY A 24 -5.92 3.14 -5.20
CA GLY A 24 -6.72 4.05 -6.03
C GLY A 24 -5.86 5.13 -6.69
N TYR A 25 -4.95 5.74 -5.93
CA TYR A 25 -3.99 6.73 -6.44
C TYR A 25 -3.08 6.12 -7.51
N ILE A 26 -2.46 4.97 -7.23
CA ILE A 26 -1.56 4.29 -8.17
C ILE A 26 -2.29 3.96 -9.48
N LYS A 27 -3.47 3.33 -9.39
CA LYS A 27 -4.27 2.96 -10.57
C LYS A 27 -4.72 4.20 -11.35
N GLY A 28 -5.17 5.25 -10.66
CA GLY A 28 -5.62 6.49 -11.30
C GLY A 28 -4.50 7.23 -12.03
N LYS A 29 -3.37 7.48 -11.35
CA LYS A 29 -2.24 8.22 -11.94
C LYS A 29 -1.58 7.44 -13.07
N SER A 30 -1.39 6.13 -12.91
CA SER A 30 -0.82 5.29 -13.98
C SER A 30 -1.72 5.25 -15.21
N ALA A 31 -3.04 5.11 -15.07
CA ALA A 31 -3.96 5.14 -16.20
C ALA A 31 -3.87 6.46 -16.97
N LEU A 32 -3.81 7.60 -16.26
CA LEU A 32 -3.63 8.91 -16.88
C LEU A 32 -2.31 9.00 -17.66
N MET A 33 -1.20 8.59 -17.05
CA MET A 33 0.12 8.62 -17.69
C MET A 33 0.20 7.71 -18.92
N ILE A 34 -0.46 6.55 -18.87
CA ILE A 34 -0.49 5.61 -20.00
C ILE A 34 -1.31 6.18 -21.16
N HIS A 35 -2.48 6.75 -20.88
CA HIS A 35 -3.29 7.35 -21.95
C HIS A 35 -2.65 8.60 -22.56
N ASP A 36 -1.88 9.36 -21.79
CA ASP A 36 -1.11 10.50 -22.30
C ASP A 36 0.03 10.03 -23.22
N LYS A 37 0.72 8.94 -22.85
CA LYS A 37 1.83 8.38 -23.61
C LYS A 37 1.40 7.56 -24.83
N TYR A 38 0.27 6.88 -24.75
CA TYR A 38 -0.25 5.95 -25.76
C TYR A 38 -1.73 6.26 -26.03
N PRO A 39 -2.04 7.41 -26.66
CA PRO A 39 -3.42 7.81 -26.91
C PRO A 39 -4.21 6.80 -27.76
N GLU A 40 -3.53 6.01 -28.59
CA GLU A 40 -4.09 4.93 -29.40
C GLU A 40 -4.62 3.75 -28.56
N SER A 41 -4.16 3.59 -27.31
CA SER A 41 -4.60 2.50 -26.44
C SER A 41 -5.97 2.76 -25.80
N VAL A 42 -6.52 3.97 -25.96
CA VAL A 42 -7.81 4.35 -25.40
C VAL A 42 -8.93 3.84 -26.30
N ASN A 43 -9.68 2.84 -25.83
CA ASN A 43 -10.90 2.39 -26.49
C ASN A 43 -11.97 3.50 -26.42
N GLY A 44 -12.57 3.86 -27.56
CA GLY A 44 -13.62 4.87 -27.65
C GLY A 44 -14.86 4.62 -26.77
N TRP A 45 -15.09 3.38 -26.33
CA TRP A 45 -16.22 3.02 -25.46
C TRP A 45 -15.91 3.06 -23.97
N SER A 46 -14.63 3.04 -23.57
CA SER A 46 -14.23 3.06 -22.16
C SER A 46 -12.80 3.57 -22.00
N LYS A 47 -12.65 4.58 -21.14
CA LYS A 47 -11.34 5.10 -20.70
C LYS A 47 -10.80 4.34 -19.48
N ALA A 48 -11.34 3.16 -19.16
CA ALA A 48 -10.84 2.36 -18.04
C ALA A 48 -9.64 1.53 -18.48
N PHE A 49 -8.47 1.85 -17.95
CA PHE A 49 -7.25 1.04 -18.16
C PHE A 49 -7.20 -0.16 -17.21
N TRP A 50 -7.50 0.05 -15.94
CA TRP A 50 -7.48 -1.00 -14.92
C TRP A 50 -8.87 -1.59 -14.67
N ALA A 51 -8.91 -2.87 -14.32
CA ALA A 51 -10.10 -3.48 -13.72
C ALA A 51 -10.52 -2.73 -12.44
N ARG A 52 -11.81 -2.77 -12.08
CA ARG A 52 -12.32 -2.10 -10.87
C ARG A 52 -11.67 -2.64 -9.59
N GLY A 53 -11.49 -3.95 -9.50
CA GLY A 53 -10.90 -4.64 -8.35
C GLY A 53 -9.38 -4.54 -8.25
N TYR A 54 -8.85 -5.03 -7.12
CA TYR A 54 -7.43 -5.28 -6.88
C TYR A 54 -7.30 -6.39 -5.83
N TYR A 55 -6.14 -7.06 -5.81
CA TYR A 55 -5.78 -8.02 -4.77
C TYR A 55 -4.70 -7.43 -3.87
N VAL A 56 -4.79 -7.69 -2.57
CA VAL A 56 -3.77 -7.29 -1.60
C VAL A 56 -3.59 -8.38 -0.55
N ALA A 57 -2.33 -8.63 -0.20
CA ALA A 57 -1.94 -9.48 0.92
C ALA A 57 -0.84 -8.77 1.69
N THR A 58 -0.85 -8.91 3.02
CA THR A 58 0.24 -8.45 3.87
C THR A 58 1.40 -9.43 3.77
N VAL A 59 2.61 -8.89 3.71
CA VAL A 59 3.85 -9.67 3.79
C VAL A 59 4.66 -9.09 4.93
N GLY A 60 5.08 -9.94 5.87
CA GLY A 60 5.90 -9.50 7.00
C GLY A 60 6.54 -10.68 7.71
N ASN A 61 7.80 -10.52 8.10
CA ASN A 61 8.46 -11.40 9.06
C ASN A 61 8.25 -10.80 10.45
N ILE A 62 7.12 -11.13 11.10
CA ILE A 62 6.90 -10.78 12.51
C ILE A 62 7.27 -12.01 13.34
N THR A 63 8.29 -11.88 14.18
CA THR A 63 8.68 -12.92 15.15
C THR A 63 8.00 -12.67 16.49
N GLU A 64 7.77 -13.72 17.26
CA GLU A 64 7.24 -13.61 18.63
C GLU A 64 8.14 -12.74 19.50
N ASP A 65 9.46 -12.84 19.33
CA ASP A 65 10.44 -12.05 20.07
C ASP A 65 10.33 -10.55 19.76
N ALA A 66 10.12 -10.18 18.49
CA ALA A 66 9.92 -8.78 18.12
C ALA A 66 8.65 -8.19 18.75
N VAL A 67 7.58 -8.99 18.86
CA VAL A 67 6.34 -8.58 19.54
C VAL A 67 6.56 -8.41 21.04
N LYS A 68 7.25 -9.36 21.69
CA LYS A 68 7.57 -9.30 23.12
C LYS A 68 8.41 -8.07 23.46
N GLU A 69 9.46 -7.82 22.67
CA GLU A 69 10.34 -6.67 22.84
C GLU A 69 9.55 -5.35 22.72
N TYR A 70 8.72 -5.22 21.69
CA TYR A 70 7.85 -4.05 21.52
C TYR A 70 6.95 -3.80 22.74
N ILE A 71 6.28 -4.83 23.26
CA ILE A 71 5.41 -4.70 24.44
C ILE A 71 6.21 -4.28 25.68
N GLN A 72 7.40 -4.84 25.87
CA GLN A 72 8.24 -4.51 27.02
C GLN A 72 8.72 -3.05 26.96
N GLN A 73 9.19 -2.60 25.81
CA GLN A 73 9.62 -1.21 25.59
C GLN A 73 8.47 -0.23 25.85
N GLN A 74 7.26 -0.52 25.36
CA GLN A 74 6.08 0.31 25.60
C GLN A 74 5.73 0.43 27.10
N LYS A 75 5.85 -0.66 27.87
CA LYS A 75 5.64 -0.62 29.33
C LYS A 75 6.68 0.24 30.04
N GLU A 76 7.94 0.20 29.60
CA GLU A 76 9.01 0.99 30.19
C GLU A 76 8.87 2.48 29.88
N GLU A 77 8.48 2.83 28.65
CA GLU A 77 8.18 4.21 28.26
C GLU A 77 7.03 4.79 29.10
N SER A 78 5.93 4.06 29.24
CA SER A 78 4.79 4.49 30.08
C SER A 78 5.20 4.75 31.54
N LYS A 79 6.03 3.89 32.15
CA LYS A 79 6.55 4.12 33.51
C LYS A 79 7.42 5.37 33.60
N ARG A 80 8.26 5.62 32.59
CA ARG A 80 9.12 6.81 32.54
C ARG A 80 8.29 8.09 32.42
N GLU A 81 7.19 8.06 31.67
CA GLU A 81 6.25 9.18 31.57
C GLU A 81 5.54 9.45 32.90
N ASP A 82 5.04 8.42 33.58
CA ASP A 82 4.38 8.56 34.88
C ASP A 82 5.33 9.13 35.94
N THR A 83 6.61 8.76 35.91
CA THR A 83 7.62 9.27 36.86
C THR A 83 8.00 10.74 36.59
N ARG A 84 7.78 11.23 35.37
CA ARG A 84 8.06 12.63 34.98
C ARG A 84 6.92 13.59 35.31
N ARG A 85 5.75 13.07 35.66
CA ARG A 85 4.54 13.85 35.97
C ARG A 85 4.45 14.15 37.46
#